data_AF-A0A7S9DWB0-F1
#
_entry.id   AF-A0A7S9DWB0-F1
#
_cell.length_a   1.000
_cell.length_b   1.000
_cell.length_c   1.000
_cell.angle_alpha   90.00
_cell.angle_beta   90.00
_cell.angle_gamma   90.00
#
_symmetry.space_group_name_H-M   'P 1'
#
loop_
_entity.id
_entity.type
_entity.pdbx_description
1 polymer ?
#
loop_
_entity_poly.entity_id
_entity_poly.type
_entity_poly.pdbx_seq_one_letter_code
_entity_poly.pdbx_strand_id
1 'polypeptide(L)'
;MAFYFSTRNIPGLQHRPLAERMALLEAAGKRMSVPEKTLLNVLKLLVIVPVFALILQTATDWTSLLWAFLVFLLYPLVVKPLQYSLCVKHLSLPETTSKE
;
A
#
# COMPACT_ATOMS: atom_id res chain seq x y z
N MET A 1 -5.81 11.75 -9.10
CA MET A 1 -4.85 10.63 -8.97
C MET A 1 -5.63 9.34 -8.80
N ALA A 2 -5.37 8.31 -9.59
CA ALA A 2 -6.07 7.03 -9.47
C ALA A 2 -5.50 6.21 -8.29
N PHE A 3 -6.39 5.71 -7.42
CA PHE A 3 -6.05 4.75 -6.38
C PHE A 3 -6.25 3.34 -6.93
N TYR A 4 -5.18 2.57 -7.05
CA TYR A 4 -5.25 1.21 -7.58
C TYR A 4 -5.31 0.22 -6.43
N PHE A 5 -6.47 -0.39 -6.19
CA PHE A 5 -6.62 -1.44 -5.16
C PHE A 5 -6.04 -2.79 -5.59
N SER A 6 -5.84 -3.00 -6.89
CA SER A 6 -5.34 -4.24 -7.45
C SER A 6 -4.30 -3.97 -8.53
N THR A 7 -3.29 -4.82 -8.60
CA THR A 7 -2.23 -4.77 -9.63
C THR A 7 -2.75 -5.09 -11.03
N ARG A 8 -3.94 -5.71 -11.12
CA ARG A 8 -4.68 -5.90 -12.38
C ARG A 8 -5.33 -4.62 -12.91
N ASN A 9 -5.55 -3.62 -12.05
CA ASN A 9 -6.18 -2.36 -12.47
C ASN A 9 -5.14 -1.37 -13.02
N ILE A 10 -3.85 -1.69 -12.90
CA ILE A 10 -2.78 -0.83 -13.38
C ILE A 10 -2.64 -0.99 -14.90
N PRO A 11 -2.85 0.07 -15.70
CA PRO A 11 -2.67 0.01 -17.14
C PRO A 11 -1.23 -0.43 -17.49
N GLY A 12 -1.10 -1.39 -18.41
CA GLY A 12 0.16 -1.99 -18.85
C GLY A 12 0.72 -3.15 -18.01
N LEU A 13 0.17 -3.42 -16.82
CA LEU A 13 0.48 -4.64 -16.04
C LEU A 13 -0.60 -5.73 -16.19
N GLN A 14 -1.75 -5.41 -16.78
CA GLN A 14 -2.94 -6.27 -16.81
C GLN A 14 -2.74 -7.62 -17.51
N HIS A 15 -1.83 -7.71 -18.49
CA HIS A 15 -1.62 -8.93 -19.28
C HIS A 15 -0.42 -9.78 -18.82
N ARG A 16 0.32 -9.35 -17.80
CA ARG A 16 1.48 -10.08 -17.28
C ARG A 16 1.10 -11.07 -16.16
N PRO A 17 1.79 -12.21 -16.01
CA PRO A 17 1.60 -13.11 -14.88
C PRO A 17 1.90 -12.43 -13.54
N LEU A 18 1.27 -12.90 -12.46
CA LEU A 18 1.33 -12.27 -11.13
C LEU A 18 2.78 -12.04 -10.65
N ALA A 19 3.67 -13.02 -10.84
CA ALA A 19 5.07 -12.93 -10.47
C ALA A 19 5.79 -11.76 -11.18
N GLU A 20 5.55 -11.60 -12.48
CA GLU A 20 6.14 -10.53 -13.28
C GLU A 20 5.58 -9.16 -12.89
N ARG A 21 4.28 -9.09 -12.57
CA ARG A 21 3.68 -7.86 -12.03
C ARG A 21 4.32 -7.44 -10.70
N MET A 22 4.57 -8.40 -9.80
CA MET A 22 5.20 -8.16 -8.52
C MET A 22 6.65 -7.69 -8.69
N ALA A 23 7.42 -8.33 -9.58
CA ALA A 23 8.80 -7.92 -9.87
C ALA A 23 8.89 -6.49 -10.42
N LEU A 24 7.99 -6.11 -11.34
CA LEU A 24 7.93 -4.75 -11.89
C LEU A 24 7.52 -3.72 -10.82
N LEU A 25 6.56 -4.05 -9.96
CA LEU A 25 6.15 -3.18 -8.86
C LEU A 25 7.25 -3.03 -7.81
N GLU A 26 8.02 -4.07 -7.54
CA GLU A 26 9.17 -4.02 -6.63
C GLU A 26 10.28 -3.14 -7.22
N ALA A 27 10.58 -3.29 -8.51
CA ALA A 27 11.54 -2.44 -9.22
C ALA A 27 11.11 -0.96 -9.21
N ALA A 28 9.83 -0.68 -9.43
CA ALA A 28 9.27 0.66 -9.34
C ALA A 28 9.30 1.21 -7.90
N GLY A 29 9.02 0.38 -6.90
CA GLY A 29 9.13 0.74 -5.49
C GLY A 29 10.55 1.11 -5.07
N LYS A 30 11.57 0.46 -5.65
CA LYS A 30 12.98 0.85 -5.42
C LYS A 30 13.30 2.23 -5.98
N ARG A 31 12.66 2.62 -7.08
CA ARG A 31 12.78 3.93 -7.74
C ARG A 31 11.99 5.06 -7.07
N MET A 32 11.13 4.76 -6.09
CA MET A 32 10.42 5.79 -5.33
C MET A 32 11.40 6.77 -4.69
N SER A 33 11.03 8.04 -4.74
CA SER A 33 11.76 9.12 -4.10
C SER A 33 11.76 8.97 -2.57
N VAL A 34 12.75 9.56 -1.90
CA VAL A 34 12.85 9.59 -0.43
C VAL A 34 11.55 10.06 0.24
N PRO A 35 10.90 11.19 -0.17
CA PRO A 35 9.65 11.64 0.46
C PRO A 35 8.48 10.65 0.31
N GLU A 36 8.42 9.88 -0.77
CA GLU A 36 7.36 8.88 -0.96
C GLU A 36 7.59 7.64 -0.09
N LYS A 37 8.84 7.21 0.05
CA LYS A 37 9.21 6.13 0.96
C LYS A 37 8.93 6.52 2.41
N THR A 38 9.27 7.75 2.81
CA THR A 38 8.98 8.25 4.16
C THR A 38 7.47 8.38 4.37
N LEU A 39 6.70 8.87 3.41
CA LEU A 39 5.23 8.92 3.50
C LEU A 39 4.64 7.54 3.76
N LEU A 40 5.05 6.51 2.99
CA LEU A 40 4.59 5.14 3.21
C LEU A 40 5.00 4.60 4.58
N ASN A 41 6.19 4.94 5.06
CA ASN A 41 6.66 4.49 6.36
C ASN A 41 5.95 5.20 7.52
N VAL A 42 5.68 6.50 7.38
CA VAL A 42 4.86 7.27 8.34
C VAL A 42 3.44 6.74 8.37
N LEU A 43 2.86 6.39 7.22
CA LEU A 43 1.53 5.79 7.16
C LEU A 43 1.50 4.42 7.87
N LYS A 44 2.53 3.58 7.67
CA LYS A 44 2.70 2.34 8.43
C LYS A 44 2.81 2.62 9.93
N LEU A 45 3.61 3.60 10.33
CA LEU A 45 3.80 3.97 11.72
C LEU A 45 2.51 4.46 12.37
N LEU A 46 1.74 5.31 11.68
CA LEU A 46 0.44 5.82 12.14
C LEU A 46 -0.58 4.71 12.38
N VAL A 47 -0.46 3.58 11.67
CA VAL A 47 -1.31 2.40 11.91
C VAL A 47 -0.73 1.50 13.00
N ILE A 48 0.60 1.36 13.06
CA ILE A 48 1.24 0.46 14.03
C ILE A 48 1.10 0.99 15.46
N VAL A 49 1.23 2.29 15.67
CA VAL A 49 1.14 2.94 16.99
C VAL A 49 -0.21 2.66 17.69
N PRO A 50 -1.38 2.92 17.08
CA PRO A 50 -2.66 2.62 17.71
C PRO A 50 -2.89 1.12 17.88
N VAL A 51 -2.43 0.27 16.95
CA VAL A 51 -2.51 -1.20 17.11
C VAL A 51 -1.73 -1.64 18.36
N PHE A 52 -0.50 -1.14 18.56
CA PHE A 52 0.26 -1.42 19.76
C PHE A 52 -0.41 -0.90 21.04
N ALA A 53 -1.00 0.30 21.01
CA ALA A 53 -1.73 0.84 22.15
C ALA A 53 -2.95 -0.01 22.53
N LEU A 54 -3.70 -0.53 21.55
CA LEU A 54 -4.83 -1.44 21.76
C LEU A 54 -4.38 -2.81 22.28
N ILE A 55 -3.25 -3.33 21.80
CA ILE A 55 -2.65 -4.56 22.33
C ILE A 55 -2.28 -4.37 23.81
N LEU A 56 -1.69 -3.25 24.20
CA LEU A 56 -1.37 -2.97 25.60
C LEU A 56 -2.63 -2.90 26.49
N GLN A 57 -3.72 -2.31 25.98
CA GLN A 57 -5.00 -2.28 26.70
C GLN A 57 -5.68 -3.65 26.81
N THR A 58 -5.24 -4.67 26.04
CA THR A 58 -5.82 -6.02 26.10
C THR A 58 -5.65 -6.67 27.47
N ALA A 59 -4.65 -6.26 28.26
CA ALA A 59 -4.48 -6.72 29.64
C ALA A 59 -5.68 -6.36 30.55
N THR A 60 -6.37 -5.27 30.25
CA THR A 60 -7.54 -4.79 31.01
C THR A 60 -8.84 -5.11 30.27
N ASP A 61 -8.86 -4.94 28.95
CA ASP A 61 -10.03 -5.06 28.09
C ASP A 61 -9.77 -6.02 26.92
N TRP A 62 -10.26 -7.25 27.03
CA TRP A 62 -10.12 -8.29 25.99
C TRP A 62 -10.72 -7.89 24.64
N THR A 63 -11.69 -6.96 24.61
CA THR A 63 -12.28 -6.40 23.40
C THR A 63 -11.29 -5.54 22.60
N SER A 64 -10.28 -4.96 23.23
CA SER A 64 -9.23 -4.17 22.58
C SER A 64 -8.43 -5.01 21.59
N LEU A 65 -8.31 -6.32 21.82
CA LEU A 65 -7.64 -7.24 20.90
C LEU A 65 -8.40 -7.38 19.57
N LEU A 66 -9.74 -7.43 19.64
CA LEU A 66 -10.58 -7.48 18.44
C LEU A 66 -10.43 -6.19 17.62
N TRP A 67 -10.41 -5.03 18.30
CA TRP A 67 -10.17 -3.75 17.66
C TRP A 67 -8.77 -3.65 17.04
N ALA A 68 -7.74 -4.12 17.74
CA ALA A 68 -6.38 -4.17 17.21
C ALA A 68 -6.31 -5.02 15.92
N PHE A 69 -6.96 -6.19 15.94
CA PHE A 69 -7.05 -7.06 14.77
C PHE A 69 -7.81 -6.39 13.61
N LEU A 70 -8.92 -5.70 13.89
CA LEU A 70 -9.71 -5.01 12.88
C LEU A 70 -8.93 -3.85 12.23
N VAL A 71 -8.22 -3.04 13.02
CA VAL A 71 -7.34 -1.98 12.51
C VAL A 71 -6.19 -2.57 11.69
N PHE A 72 -5.60 -3.68 12.14
CA PHE A 72 -4.59 -4.41 11.39
C PHE A 72 -5.13 -4.96 10.06
N LEU A 73 -6.39 -5.40 10.00
CA LEU A 73 -7.02 -5.83 8.75
C LEU A 73 -7.31 -4.67 7.80
N LEU A 74 -7.56 -3.48 8.34
CA LEU A 74 -7.79 -2.25 7.58
C LEU A 74 -6.48 -1.71 6.97
N TYR A 75 -5.33 -1.95 7.61
CA TYR A 75 -4.00 -1.56 7.15
C TYR A 75 -3.73 -1.86 5.66
N PRO A 76 -3.81 -3.12 5.17
CA PRO A 76 -3.54 -3.41 3.77
C PRO A 76 -4.51 -2.69 2.85
N LEU A 77 -5.74 -2.43 3.30
CA LEU A 77 -6.77 -1.78 2.50
C LEU A 77 -6.45 -0.31 2.19
N VAL A 78 -5.74 0.38 3.08
CA VAL A 78 -5.35 1.79 2.91
C VAL A 78 -3.93 1.93 2.37
N VAL A 79 -2.99 1.13 2.89
CA VAL A 79 -1.56 1.28 2.56
C VAL A 79 -1.22 0.68 1.20
N LYS A 80 -1.80 -0.47 0.82
CA LYS A 80 -1.55 -1.08 -0.49
C LYS A 80 -1.97 -0.18 -1.67
N PRO A 81 -3.17 0.42 -1.71
CA PRO A 81 -3.55 1.25 -2.86
C PRO A 81 -2.71 2.53 -2.97
N LEU A 82 -2.31 3.12 -1.84
CA LEU A 82 -1.40 4.26 -1.82
C LEU A 82 -0.02 3.86 -2.35
N GLN A 83 0.51 2.72 -1.89
CA GLN A 83 1.76 2.15 -2.39
C GLN A 83 1.70 1.89 -3.90
N TYR A 84 0.62 1.26 -4.38
CA TYR A 84 0.44 0.99 -5.81
C TYR A 84 0.33 2.28 -6.62
N SER A 85 -0.43 3.29 -6.15
CA SER A 85 -0.54 4.60 -6.83
C SER A 85 0.82 5.28 -7.01
N LEU A 86 1.68 5.22 -5.98
CA LEU A 86 3.04 5.78 -6.04
C LEU A 86 4.00 4.94 -6.91
N CYS A 87 3.88 3.60 -6.87
CA CYS A 87 4.66 2.71 -7.75
C CYS A 87 4.32 2.94 -9.23
N VAL A 88 3.06 3.23 -9.58
CA VAL A 88 2.63 3.54 -10.96
C VAL A 88 3.34 4.75 -11.54
N LYS A 89 3.62 5.78 -10.72
CA LYS A 89 4.39 6.94 -11.19
C LYS A 89 5.82 6.61 -11.61
N HIS A 90 6.39 5.55 -11.05
CA HIS A 90 7.77 5.12 -11.27
C HIS A 90 7.88 3.91 -12.21
N LEU A 91 6.73 3.33 -12.59
CA LEU A 91 6.67 2.35 -13.65
C LEU A 91 6.96 3.08 -14.95
N SER A 92 8.03 2.68 -15.62
CA SER A 92 8.40 3.11 -16.98
C SER A 92 7.42 2.50 -17.99
N LEU A 93 6.13 2.75 -17.81
CA LEU A 93 5.11 2.40 -18.76
C LEU A 93 5.24 3.38 -19.93
N PRO A 94 5.34 2.92 -21.18
CA PRO A 94 5.24 3.81 -22.33
C PRO A 94 3.93 4.59 -22.18
N GLU A 95 4.00 5.91 -22.21
CA GLU A 95 2.86 6.81 -21.99
C GLU A 95 1.64 6.30 -22.76
N THR A 96 0.69 5.70 -22.05
CA THR A 96 -0.65 5.55 -22.63
C THR A 96 -1.32 6.88 -22.38
N THR A 97 -1.24 7.67 -23.45
CA THR A 97 -1.83 8.98 -23.68
C THR A 97 -3.15 9.14 -22.94
N SER A 98 -3.18 10.00 -21.91
CA SER A 98 -4.42 10.58 -21.41
C SER A 98 -4.91 11.57 -22.47
N LYS A 99 -5.54 11.05 -23.53
CA LYS A 99 -6.50 11.81 -24.34
C LYS A 99 -7.87 11.45 -23.79
N GLU A 100 -8.45 12.37 -23.03
CA GLU A 100 -9.79 12.93 -23.22
C GLU A 100 -10.01 14.07 -22.22
#